data_AF-A0A0J6ESL7-F1
#
_entry.id   AF-A0A0J6ESL7-F1
#
_cell.length_a   1.000
_cell.length_b   1.000
_cell.length_c   1.000
_cell.angle_alpha   90.00
_cell.angle_beta   90.00
_cell.angle_gamma   90.00
#
_symmetry.space_group_name_H-M   'P 1'
#
loop_
_entity.id
_entity.type
_entity.pdbx_description
1 polymer ?
#
loop_
_entity_poly.entity_id
_entity_poly.type
_entity_poly.pdbx_seq_one_letter_code
_entity_poly.pdbx_strand_id
1 'polypeptide(L)'
;MTSTSDYMLLSTYYQLLFTVEEGLCYLIEADRNFEKTEGERIFNDLIYAFFHIDSSHALLLSIMKTSCAESSIRSFDKVFCGFDSLIYYTFPSAEFQDCLQNRFLPLYRHWMAGIHRCMEPFVIH
;
A
#
# COMPACT_ATOMS: atom_id res chain seq x y z
N MET A 1 -3.90 24.73 -11.80
CA MET A 1 -4.96 24.40 -10.82
C MET A 1 -5.30 22.93 -11.03
N THR A 2 -5.13 22.09 -10.02
CA THR A 2 -5.63 20.72 -10.01
C THR A 2 -7.14 20.76 -10.12
N SER A 3 -7.73 19.96 -11.00
CA SER A 3 -9.19 19.89 -11.12
C SER A 3 -9.79 19.23 -9.87
N THR A 4 -11.08 19.44 -9.60
CA THR A 4 -11.79 18.73 -8.51
C THR A 4 -11.66 17.21 -8.66
N SER A 5 -11.64 16.71 -9.89
CA SER A 5 -11.42 15.28 -10.19
C SER A 5 -10.02 14.82 -9.78
N ASP A 6 -9.00 15.63 -10.07
CA ASP A 6 -7.61 15.32 -9.69
C ASP A 6 -7.45 15.31 -8.17
N TYR A 7 -8.02 16.30 -7.48
CA TYR A 7 -8.01 16.34 -6.02
C TYR A 7 -8.66 15.09 -5.41
N MET A 8 -9.87 14.73 -5.86
CA MET A 8 -10.55 13.53 -5.36
C MET A 8 -9.70 12.27 -5.59
N LEU A 9 -9.08 12.13 -6.75
CA LEU A 9 -8.22 10.99 -7.05
C LEU A 9 -7.01 10.91 -6.11
N LEU A 10 -6.31 12.04 -5.93
CA LEU A 10 -5.15 12.11 -5.03
C LEU A 10 -5.57 11.81 -3.59
N SER A 11 -6.68 12.37 -3.11
CA SER A 11 -7.19 12.11 -1.76
C SER A 11 -7.61 10.64 -1.59
N THR A 12 -8.28 10.03 -2.57
CA THR A 12 -8.65 8.61 -2.52
C THR A 12 -7.43 7.71 -2.50
N TYR A 13 -6.43 7.98 -3.35
CA TYR A 13 -5.17 7.23 -3.33
C TYR A 13 -4.45 7.39 -1.98
N TYR A 14 -4.39 8.62 -1.47
CA TYR A 14 -3.76 8.92 -0.17
C TYR A 14 -4.39 8.10 0.97
N GLN A 15 -5.73 8.02 1.02
CA GLN A 15 -6.45 7.24 2.03
C GLN A 15 -6.34 5.73 1.80
N LEU A 16 -6.36 5.27 0.55
CA LEU A 16 -6.18 3.84 0.21
C LEU A 16 -4.90 3.27 0.83
N LEU A 17 -3.81 4.05 0.84
CA LEU A 17 -2.55 3.57 1.41
C LEU A 17 -2.65 3.33 2.93
N PHE A 18 -3.44 4.12 3.67
CA PHE A 18 -3.70 3.85 5.09
C PHE A 18 -4.55 2.57 5.25
N THR A 19 -5.60 2.42 4.44
CA THR A 19 -6.44 1.21 4.47
C THR A 19 -5.64 -0.07 4.17
N VAL A 20 -4.67 0.00 3.26
CA VAL A 20 -3.76 -1.11 2.99
C VAL A 20 -2.87 -1.41 4.21
N GLU A 21 -2.34 -0.38 4.88
CA GLU A 21 -1.57 -0.58 6.13
C GLU A 21 -2.41 -1.27 7.21
N GLU A 22 -3.65 -0.81 7.40
CA GLU A 22 -4.60 -1.40 8.34
C GLU A 22 -4.89 -2.86 8.01
N GLY A 23 -5.09 -3.18 6.73
CA GLY A 23 -5.26 -4.56 6.27
C GLY A 23 -4.04 -5.44 6.57
N LEU A 24 -2.83 -4.94 6.33
CA LEU A 24 -1.59 -5.66 6.66
C LEU A 24 -1.45 -5.90 8.17
N CYS A 25 -1.79 -4.91 8.99
CA CYS A 25 -1.79 -5.05 10.46
C CYS A 25 -2.85 -6.05 10.92
N TYR A 26 -4.03 -6.05 10.28
CA TYR A 26 -5.08 -7.03 10.56
C TYR A 26 -4.59 -8.47 10.34
N LEU A 27 -3.85 -8.74 9.27
CA LEU A 27 -3.30 -10.08 8.97
C LEU A 27 -2.29 -10.56 10.03
N ILE A 28 -1.53 -9.65 10.63
CA ILE A 28 -0.60 -9.97 11.74
C ILE A 28 -1.39 -10.33 13.00
N GLU A 29 -2.46 -9.59 13.28
CA GLU A 29 -3.29 -9.81 14.46
C GLU A 29 -4.19 -11.04 14.33
N ALA A 30 -4.60 -11.39 13.12
CA ALA A 30 -5.47 -12.54 12.85
C ALA A 30 -4.85 -13.88 13.25
N ASP A 31 -3.52 -14.00 13.19
CA ASP A 31 -2.79 -15.19 13.64
C ASP A 31 -2.93 -15.45 15.16
N ARG A 32 -3.17 -14.39 15.94
CA ARG A 32 -3.21 -14.43 17.41
C ARG A 32 -4.61 -14.32 17.99
N ASN A 33 -5.60 -13.99 17.15
CA ASN A 33 -6.96 -13.72 17.59
C ASN A 33 -7.96 -14.59 16.81
N PHE A 34 -8.47 -15.62 17.48
CA PHE A 34 -9.48 -16.54 16.92
C PHE A 34 -10.80 -15.87 16.51
N GLU A 35 -11.07 -14.64 16.98
CA GLU A 35 -12.25 -13.87 16.54
C GLU A 35 -12.04 -13.19 15.16
N LYS A 36 -10.81 -13.12 14.66
CA LYS A 36 -10.47 -12.56 13.34
C LYS A 36 -10.51 -13.63 12.27
N THR A 37 -11.70 -13.91 11.74
CA THR A 37 -11.95 -14.96 10.75
C THR A 37 -11.68 -14.55 9.30
N GLU A 38 -11.52 -13.25 9.04
CA GLU A 38 -11.53 -12.70 7.68
C GLU A 38 -10.14 -12.62 7.04
N GLY A 39 -9.11 -13.24 7.64
CA GLY A 39 -7.72 -13.10 7.20
C GLY A 39 -7.50 -13.43 5.73
N GLU A 40 -8.04 -14.55 5.24
CA GLU A 40 -7.93 -14.93 3.83
C GLU A 40 -8.61 -13.92 2.90
N ARG A 41 -9.79 -13.42 3.28
CA ARG A 41 -10.51 -12.41 2.49
C ARG A 41 -9.71 -11.11 2.42
N ILE A 42 -9.21 -10.64 3.56
CA ILE A 42 -8.38 -9.42 3.63
C ILE A 42 -7.10 -9.58 2.82
N PHE A 43 -6.45 -10.74 2.87
CA PHE A 43 -5.26 -10.98 2.06
C PHE A 43 -5.56 -10.92 0.57
N ASN A 44 -6.67 -11.52 0.12
CA ASN A 44 -7.11 -11.40 -1.28
C ASN A 44 -7.43 -9.95 -1.65
N ASP A 45 -8.15 -9.20 -0.81
CA ASP A 45 -8.46 -7.79 -1.03
C ASP A 45 -7.19 -6.94 -1.18
N LEU A 46 -6.15 -7.25 -0.39
CA LEU A 46 -4.84 -6.59 -0.50
C LEU A 46 -4.15 -6.89 -1.83
N ILE A 47 -4.23 -8.12 -2.36
CA ILE A 47 -3.68 -8.45 -3.68
C ILE A 47 -4.27 -7.51 -4.75
N TYR A 48 -5.60 -7.35 -4.77
CA TYR A 48 -6.25 -6.43 -5.70
C TYR A 48 -5.83 -4.97 -5.45
N ALA A 49 -5.73 -4.55 -4.19
CA ALA A 49 -5.31 -3.20 -3.84
C ALA A 49 -3.90 -2.87 -4.37
N PHE A 50 -2.94 -3.81 -4.28
CA PHE A 50 -1.59 -3.60 -4.81
C PHE A 50 -1.54 -3.42 -6.33
N PHE A 51 -2.33 -4.20 -7.08
CA PHE A 51 -2.48 -3.99 -8.53
C PHE A 51 -3.13 -2.64 -8.86
N HIS A 52 -4.14 -2.25 -8.09
CA HIS A 52 -4.78 -0.95 -8.28
C HIS A 52 -3.83 0.22 -8.00
N ILE A 53 -3.04 0.13 -6.93
CA ILE A 53 -1.99 1.10 -6.60
C ILE A 53 -1.04 1.24 -7.79
N ASP A 54 -0.46 0.14 -8.27
CA ASP A 54 0.48 0.13 -9.40
C ASP A 54 -0.11 0.79 -10.65
N SER A 55 -1.32 0.36 -11.05
CA SER A 55 -1.99 0.87 -12.25
C SER A 55 -2.31 2.37 -12.20
N SER A 56 -2.42 2.96 -11.00
CA SER A 56 -2.74 4.37 -10.81
C SER A 56 -1.52 5.31 -10.94
N HIS A 57 -0.30 4.77 -10.90
CA HIS A 57 0.92 5.57 -10.80
C HIS A 57 1.17 6.49 -12.00
N ALA A 58 0.87 6.03 -13.22
CA ALA A 58 1.00 6.86 -14.42
C ALA A 58 0.11 8.13 -14.34
N LEU A 59 -1.12 7.96 -13.82
CA LEU A 59 -2.06 9.06 -13.65
C LEU A 59 -1.61 10.00 -12.51
N LEU A 60 -1.15 9.46 -11.39
CA LEU A 60 -0.58 10.25 -10.29
C LEU A 60 0.59 11.13 -10.74
N LEU A 61 1.50 10.58 -11.56
CA LEU A 61 2.61 11.34 -12.12
C LEU A 61 2.14 12.47 -13.04
N SER A 62 1.13 12.19 -13.87
CA SER A 62 0.56 13.20 -14.78
C SER A 62 -0.09 14.38 -14.05
N ILE A 63 -0.59 14.14 -12.82
CA ILE A 63 -1.23 15.16 -11.97
C ILE A 63 -0.18 15.94 -11.18
N MET A 64 0.68 15.26 -10.42
CA MET A 64 1.62 15.90 -9.50
C MET A 64 2.81 16.56 -10.21
N LYS A 65 3.37 15.90 -11.23
CA LYS A 65 4.52 16.38 -12.02
C LYS A 65 5.71 16.84 -11.15
N THR A 66 6.00 16.13 -10.07
CA THR A 66 7.13 16.42 -9.16
C THR A 66 8.17 15.30 -9.20
N SER A 67 9.44 15.68 -9.08
CA SER A 67 10.55 14.72 -8.95
C SER A 67 10.44 13.87 -7.67
N CYS A 68 9.81 14.40 -6.62
CA CYS A 68 9.48 13.65 -5.41
C CYS A 68 8.56 12.47 -5.73
N ALA A 69 7.44 12.74 -6.40
CA ALA A 69 6.48 11.71 -6.79
C ALA A 69 7.10 10.68 -7.74
N GLU A 70 7.88 11.12 -8.74
CA GLU A 70 8.59 10.23 -9.67
C GLU A 70 9.53 9.25 -8.95
N SER A 71 10.31 9.75 -7.99
CA SER A 71 11.23 8.92 -7.21
C SER A 71 10.48 7.94 -6.31
N SER A 72 9.46 8.40 -5.59
CA SER A 72 8.64 7.56 -4.71
C SER A 72 7.88 6.48 -5.48
N ILE A 73 7.27 6.82 -6.63
CA ILE A 73 6.58 5.86 -7.49
C ILE A 73 7.56 4.82 -8.04
N ARG A 74 8.74 5.22 -8.52
CA ARG A 74 9.76 4.25 -8.97
C ARG A 74 10.21 3.31 -7.85
N SER A 75 10.28 3.80 -6.61
CA SER A 75 10.64 2.94 -5.47
C SER A 75 9.54 1.93 -5.10
N PHE A 76 8.32 2.08 -5.60
CA PHE A 76 7.25 1.12 -5.38
C PHE A 76 7.55 -0.24 -5.98
N ASP A 77 8.33 -0.34 -7.05
CA ASP A 77 8.77 -1.62 -7.63
C ASP A 77 9.32 -2.57 -6.55
N LYS A 78 10.08 -2.03 -5.60
CA LYS A 78 10.62 -2.81 -4.46
C LYS A 78 9.53 -3.28 -3.51
N VAL A 79 8.53 -2.43 -3.25
CA VAL A 79 7.38 -2.79 -2.42
C VAL A 79 6.57 -3.86 -3.14
N PHE A 80 6.29 -3.69 -4.43
CA PHE A 80 5.54 -4.67 -5.22
C PHE A 80 6.24 -6.03 -5.25
N CYS A 81 7.55 -6.08 -5.50
CA CYS A 81 8.32 -7.33 -5.39
C CYS A 81 8.32 -7.93 -3.98
N GLY A 82 8.36 -7.09 -2.95
CA GLY A 82 8.24 -7.52 -1.55
C GLY A 82 6.88 -8.14 -1.25
N PHE A 83 5.81 -7.59 -1.83
CA PHE A 83 4.45 -8.12 -1.72
C PHE A 83 4.30 -9.43 -2.51
N ASP A 84 4.80 -9.48 -3.74
CA ASP A 84 4.82 -10.70 -4.55
C ASP A 84 5.51 -11.86 -3.83
N SER A 85 6.59 -11.56 -3.09
CA SER A 85 7.28 -12.54 -2.25
C SER A 85 6.39 -13.13 -1.14
N LEU A 86 5.40 -12.38 -0.62
CA LEU A 86 4.46 -12.90 0.38
C LEU A 86 3.49 -13.93 -0.20
N ILE A 87 3.14 -13.81 -1.48
CA ILE A 87 2.19 -14.69 -2.16
C ILE A 87 2.70 -16.15 -2.23
N TYR A 88 4.02 -16.35 -2.15
CA TYR A 88 4.63 -17.68 -2.15
C TYR A 88 4.45 -18.44 -0.83
N TYR A 89 4.08 -17.77 0.26
CA TYR A 89 3.80 -18.43 1.53
C TYR A 89 2.32 -18.71 1.68
N THR A 90 1.97 -19.89 2.19
CA THR A 90 0.58 -20.21 2.52
C THR A 90 0.10 -19.33 3.66
N PHE A 91 -1.04 -18.68 3.50
CA PHE A 91 -1.73 -18.02 4.60
C PHE A 91 -2.69 -19.01 5.28
N PRO A 92 -2.77 -19.07 6.62
CA PRO A 92 -1.81 -18.53 7.60
C PRO A 92 -0.66 -19.52 7.84
N SER A 93 0.59 -19.06 7.77
CA SER A 93 1.80 -19.83 8.15
C SER A 93 2.78 -18.98 8.94
N ALA A 94 3.65 -19.62 9.72
CA ALA A 94 4.68 -18.92 10.48
C ALA A 94 5.66 -18.16 9.57
N GLU A 95 5.97 -18.73 8.41
CA GLU A 95 6.81 -18.11 7.38
C GLU A 95 6.13 -16.88 6.77
N PHE A 96 4.82 -16.95 6.49
CA PHE A 96 4.04 -15.80 6.04
C PHE A 96 4.08 -14.68 7.09
N GLN A 97 3.82 -15.01 8.37
CA GLN A 97 3.78 -14.03 9.45
C GLN A 97 5.15 -13.37 9.69
N ASP A 98 6.23 -14.14 9.71
CA ASP A 98 7.59 -13.62 9.82
C ASP A 98 7.93 -12.68 8.64
N CYS A 99 7.63 -13.10 7.42
CA CYS A 99 7.87 -12.30 6.23
C CYS A 99 7.07 -10.99 6.25
N LEU A 100 5.77 -11.07 6.58
CA LEU A 100 4.88 -9.92 6.65
C LEU A 100 5.36 -8.94 7.72
N GLN A 101 5.59 -9.41 8.94
CA GLN A 101 5.88 -8.56 10.08
C GLN A 101 7.30 -7.96 10.02
N ASN A 102 8.30 -8.77 9.69
CA ASN A 102 9.71 -8.39 9.84
C ASN A 102 10.34 -7.86 8.56
N ARG A 103 9.72 -8.11 7.38
CA ARG A 103 10.27 -7.67 6.10
C ARG A 103 9.33 -6.74 5.35
N PHE A 104 8.10 -7.20 5.08
CA PHE A 104 7.23 -6.48 4.16
C PHE A 104 6.58 -5.24 4.76
N LEU A 105 5.96 -5.34 5.94
CA LEU A 105 5.28 -4.20 6.56
C LEU A 105 6.21 -3.00 6.81
N PRO A 106 7.46 -3.18 7.31
CA PRO A 106 8.41 -2.07 7.42
C PRO A 106 8.75 -1.44 6.06
N LEU A 107 8.93 -2.25 5.01
CA LEU A 107 9.21 -1.78 3.65
C LEU A 107 8.05 -0.94 3.10
N TYR A 108 6.82 -1.45 3.25
CA TYR A 108 5.60 -0.76 2.84
C TYR A 108 5.45 0.59 3.55
N ARG A 109 5.59 0.61 4.90
CA ARG A 109 5.51 1.83 5.71
C ARG A 109 6.52 2.88 5.30
N HIS A 110 7.76 2.47 5.03
CA HIS A 110 8.81 3.39 4.60
C HIS A 110 8.45 4.07 3.26
N TRP A 111 7.99 3.28 2.29
CA TRP A 111 7.55 3.81 1.00
C TRP A 111 6.30 4.69 1.12
N MET A 112 5.29 4.24 1.87
CA MET A 112 4.04 4.95 2.11
C MET A 112 4.28 6.34 2.69
N ALA A 113 5.12 6.44 3.73
CA ALA A 113 5.51 7.73 4.30
C ALA A 113 6.21 8.65 3.27
N GLY A 114 7.01 8.07 2.38
CA GLY A 114 7.69 8.79 1.30
C GLY A 114 6.71 9.37 0.27
N ILE A 115 5.79 8.56 -0.26
CA ILE A 115 4.81 9.03 -1.24
C ILE A 115 3.79 9.98 -0.61
N HIS A 116 3.34 9.73 0.63
CA HIS A 116 2.45 10.64 1.35
C HIS A 116 3.06 12.03 1.50
N ARG A 117 4.33 12.15 1.90
CA ARG A 117 5.03 13.44 1.97
C ARG A 117 5.06 14.16 0.62
N CYS A 118 5.23 13.43 -0.48
CA CYS A 118 5.17 14.03 -1.82
C CYS A 118 3.75 14.52 -2.18
N MET A 119 2.71 13.88 -1.64
CA MET A 119 1.30 14.18 -1.90
C MET A 119 0.71 15.27 -1.01
N GLU A 120 1.26 15.50 0.20
CA GLU A 120 0.77 16.49 1.18
C GLU A 120 0.37 17.84 0.55
N PRO A 121 1.18 18.47 -0.34
CA PRO A 121 0.84 19.77 -0.92
C PRO A 121 -0.43 19.76 -1.79
N PHE A 122 -0.90 18.58 -2.20
CA PHE A 122 -2.03 18.41 -3.10
C PHE A 122 -3.31 17.93 -2.40
N VAL A 123 -3.20 17.39 -1.19
CA VAL A 123 -4.31 16.71 -0.48
C VAL A 123 -4.63 17.33 0.88
N ILE A 124 -3.73 18.13 1.45
CA ILE A 124 -3.95 18.87 2.70
C ILE A 124 -4.01 20.35 2.33
N HIS A 125 -5.09 21.02 2.75
CA HIS A 125 -5.32 22.46 2.56
C HIS A 125 -5.41 23.15 3.91
#